data_AF-A0A971QCY7-F1
#
_entry.id   AF-A0A971QCY7-F1
#
_cell.length_a   1.000
_cell.length_b   1.000
_cell.length_c   1.000
_cell.angle_alpha   90.00
_cell.angle_beta   90.00
_cell.angle_gamma   90.00
#
_symmetry.space_group_name_H-M   'P 1'
#
loop_
_entity.id
_entity.type
_entity.pdbx_description
1 polymer ?
#
loop_
_entity_poly.entity_id
_entity_poly.type
_entity_poly.pdbx_seq_one_letter_code
_entity_poly.pdbx_strand_id
1 'polypeptide(L)'
;MRFTVLPILSLWFLFAGGEHITSYSYDGAGRQTVVVHPDGTETHYEYDGLERQILVIENATADESQPGEQRRRTAYFYECADATPEQRCRGERLLKIAAVQPEHAGGVEKFSDIQWSAADGTLQVTEFVYGAEVVDQGGAAISAHNGWIAEVHYPDPATGQPIAAPSFAFTYYADGAVASRTDAKG
;
A
#
# COMPACT_ATOMS: atom_id res chain seq x y z
N MET A 1 3.91 -0.05 -42.04
CA MET A 1 2.72 0.55 -41.41
C MET A 1 3.19 1.61 -40.43
N ARG A 2 2.82 2.87 -40.64
CA ARG A 2 3.14 4.00 -39.75
C ARG A 2 1.94 4.14 -38.81
N PHE A 3 2.12 3.88 -37.51
CA PHE A 3 1.11 4.21 -36.51
C PHE A 3 1.42 5.61 -35.98
N THR A 4 0.57 6.57 -36.35
CA THR A 4 0.59 7.91 -35.77
C THR A 4 -0.20 7.86 -34.48
N VAL A 5 0.46 8.02 -33.34
CA VAL A 5 -0.21 8.24 -32.05
C VAL A 5 -0.77 9.66 -32.08
N LEU A 6 -2.09 9.80 -31.99
CA LEU A 6 -2.73 11.10 -31.79
C LEU A 6 -2.50 11.53 -30.32
N PRO A 7 -2.05 12.77 -30.06
CA PRO A 7 -1.90 13.24 -28.69
C PRO A 7 -3.30 13.40 -28.05
N ILE A 8 -3.37 13.13 -26.75
CA ILE A 8 -4.56 13.28 -25.93
C ILE A 8 -5.02 14.74 -26.01
N LEU A 9 -6.12 14.98 -26.73
CA LEU A 9 -6.80 16.26 -26.71
C LEU A 9 -7.63 16.27 -25.42
N SER A 10 -7.21 17.08 -24.44
CA SER A 10 -7.99 17.35 -23.23
C SER A 10 -9.32 17.99 -23.63
N LEU A 11 -10.37 17.18 -23.72
CA LEU A 11 -11.72 17.61 -24.01
C LEU A 11 -12.42 17.87 -22.69
N TRP A 12 -12.57 19.14 -22.33
CA TRP A 12 -13.41 19.59 -21.22
C TRP A 12 -14.85 19.15 -21.48
N PHE A 13 -15.32 18.09 -20.83
CA PHE A 13 -16.74 17.83 -20.77
C PHE A 13 -17.37 18.78 -19.74
N LEU A 14 -17.96 19.88 -20.22
CA LEU A 14 -19.04 20.54 -19.49
C LEU A 14 -20.24 19.60 -19.47
N PHE A 15 -20.45 18.87 -18.37
CA PHE A 15 -21.72 18.18 -18.16
C PHE A 15 -22.76 19.18 -17.68
N ALA A 16 -23.59 19.64 -18.60
CA ALA A 16 -24.89 20.22 -18.28
C ALA A 16 -25.87 19.08 -17.93
N GLY A 17 -26.08 18.85 -16.63
CA GLY A 17 -27.31 18.24 -16.09
C GLY A 17 -27.42 16.70 -16.03
N GLY A 18 -27.30 16.14 -14.83
CA GLY A 18 -28.13 15.01 -14.36
C GLY A 18 -27.63 13.58 -14.53
N GLU A 19 -26.61 13.29 -15.35
CA GLU A 19 -26.08 11.92 -15.44
C GLU A 19 -24.97 11.66 -14.41
N HIS A 20 -25.19 10.66 -13.56
CA HIS A 20 -24.19 10.18 -12.62
C HIS A 20 -23.27 9.19 -13.33
N ILE A 21 -22.22 9.71 -13.98
CA ILE A 21 -21.28 8.89 -14.76
C ILE A 21 -20.07 8.58 -13.90
N THR A 22 -19.72 7.30 -13.80
CA THR A 22 -18.41 6.85 -13.30
C THR A 22 -17.53 6.49 -14.48
N SER A 23 -16.33 7.07 -14.54
CA SER A 23 -15.36 6.81 -15.60
C SER A 23 -14.16 6.01 -15.07
N TYR A 24 -13.57 5.18 -15.93
CA TYR A 24 -12.48 4.28 -15.58
C TYR A 24 -11.31 4.45 -16.56
N SER A 25 -10.10 4.54 -16.02
CA SER A 25 -8.85 4.51 -16.79
C SER A 25 -8.07 3.23 -16.48
N TYR A 26 -7.33 2.73 -17.47
CA TYR A 26 -6.54 1.50 -17.37
C TYR A 26 -5.12 1.71 -17.93
N ASP A 27 -4.16 0.96 -17.42
CA ASP A 27 -2.80 0.91 -17.98
C ASP A 27 -2.69 -0.07 -19.16
N GLY A 28 -1.48 -0.17 -19.74
CA GLY A 28 -1.21 -1.06 -20.88
C GLY A 28 -1.33 -2.56 -20.58
N ALA A 29 -1.37 -2.95 -19.30
CA ALA A 29 -1.62 -4.33 -18.86
C ALA A 29 -3.12 -4.58 -18.58
N GLY A 30 -3.98 -3.57 -18.74
CA GLY A 30 -5.42 -3.67 -18.48
C GLY A 30 -5.79 -3.52 -17.01
N ARG A 31 -4.89 -3.02 -16.16
CA ARG A 31 -5.15 -2.78 -14.73
C ARG A 31 -5.74 -1.39 -14.56
N GLN A 32 -6.76 -1.26 -13.71
CA GLN A 32 -7.46 0.00 -13.48
C GLN A 32 -6.58 0.99 -12.70
N THR A 33 -6.31 2.16 -13.27
CA THR A 33 -5.43 3.18 -12.69
C THR A 33 -6.16 4.39 -12.12
N VAL A 34 -7.35 4.73 -12.64
CA VAL A 34 -8.16 5.85 -12.14
C VAL A 34 -9.65 5.51 -12.19
N VAL A 35 -10.38 5.89 -11.14
CA VAL A 35 -11.84 5.94 -11.11
C VAL A 35 -12.24 7.39 -10.89
N VAL A 36 -13.05 7.95 -11.78
CA VAL A 36 -13.65 9.29 -11.62
C VAL A 36 -15.12 9.09 -11.26
N HIS A 37 -15.52 9.55 -10.08
CA HIS A 37 -16.87 9.46 -9.57
C HIS A 37 -17.77 10.57 -10.14
N PRO A 38 -19.11 10.40 -10.10
CA PRO A 38 -20.05 11.40 -10.57
C PRO A 38 -19.94 12.78 -9.91
N ASP A 39 -19.43 12.83 -8.67
CA ASP A 39 -19.22 14.07 -7.92
C ASP A 39 -17.89 14.76 -8.24
N GLY A 40 -17.11 14.19 -9.18
CA GLY A 40 -15.80 14.69 -9.59
C GLY A 40 -14.64 14.23 -8.70
N THR A 41 -14.90 13.44 -7.66
CA THR A 41 -13.82 12.84 -6.87
C THR A 41 -13.15 11.72 -7.64
N GLU A 42 -11.84 11.55 -7.41
CA GLU A 42 -11.03 10.54 -8.08
C GLU A 42 -10.39 9.58 -7.09
N THR A 43 -10.26 8.32 -7.52
CA THR A 43 -9.40 7.33 -6.86
C THR A 43 -8.33 6.86 -7.84
N HIS A 44 -7.05 7.02 -7.46
CA HIS A 44 -5.91 6.57 -8.26
C HIS A 44 -5.28 5.31 -7.66
N TYR A 45 -4.80 4.44 -8.53
CA TYR A 45 -4.13 3.19 -8.19
C TYR A 45 -2.79 3.09 -8.91
N GLU A 46 -1.77 2.63 -8.19
CA GLU A 46 -0.48 2.27 -8.74
C GLU A 46 -0.17 0.80 -8.45
N TYR A 47 0.48 0.14 -9.40
CA TYR A 47 0.84 -1.27 -9.32
C TYR A 47 2.30 -1.48 -9.65
N ASP A 48 2.94 -2.45 -9.00
CA ASP A 48 4.30 -2.87 -9.34
C ASP A 48 4.34 -3.78 -10.58
N GLY A 49 5.55 -4.23 -10.93
CA GLY A 49 5.79 -5.13 -12.06
C GLY A 49 5.22 -6.55 -11.89
N LEU A 50 4.72 -6.91 -10.70
CA LEU A 50 4.08 -8.19 -10.38
C LEU A 50 2.55 -8.05 -10.26
N GLU A 51 1.98 -6.93 -10.73
CA GLU A 51 0.54 -6.65 -10.72
C GLU A 51 -0.08 -6.48 -9.33
N ARG A 52 0.73 -6.12 -8.34
CA ARG A 52 0.26 -5.85 -6.98
C ARG A 52 0.05 -4.36 -6.78
N GLN A 53 -1.06 -3.98 -6.17
CA GLN A 53 -1.35 -2.58 -5.85
C GLN A 53 -0.39 -2.09 -4.76
N ILE A 54 0.40 -1.06 -5.07
CA ILE A 54 1.42 -0.48 -4.17
C ILE A 54 1.04 0.88 -3.60
N LEU A 55 0.13 1.60 -4.27
CA LEU A 55 -0.39 2.88 -3.79
C LEU A 55 -1.85 3.03 -4.18
N VAL A 56 -2.66 3.55 -3.26
CA VAL A 56 -4.00 4.07 -3.53
C VAL A 56 -4.11 5.50 -3.01
N ILE A 57 -4.66 6.37 -3.83
CA ILE A 57 -4.96 7.76 -3.51
C ILE A 57 -6.46 7.95 -3.68
N GLU A 58 -7.19 8.04 -2.58
CA GLU A 58 -8.66 8.23 -2.54
C GLU A 58 -9.00 9.70 -2.31
N ASN A 59 -10.22 10.11 -2.69
CA ASN A 59 -10.73 11.49 -2.53
C ASN A 59 -9.83 12.55 -3.19
N ALA A 60 -9.18 12.19 -4.29
CA ALA A 60 -8.48 13.15 -5.13
C ALA A 60 -9.48 13.98 -5.94
N THR A 61 -8.99 15.02 -6.62
CA THR A 61 -9.76 15.82 -7.57
C THR A 61 -8.84 16.27 -8.69
N ALA A 62 -9.39 16.39 -9.91
CA ALA A 62 -8.70 16.93 -11.07
C ALA A 62 -8.34 18.42 -10.91
N ASP A 63 -9.00 19.13 -9.99
CA ASP A 63 -8.69 20.53 -9.70
C ASP A 63 -7.52 20.61 -8.72
N GLU A 64 -6.30 20.76 -9.26
CA GLU A 64 -5.07 20.95 -8.48
C GLU A 64 -5.10 22.20 -7.58
N SER A 65 -6.02 23.14 -7.81
CA SER A 65 -6.20 24.32 -6.93
C SER A 65 -6.98 24.01 -5.65
N GLN A 66 -7.63 22.85 -5.59
CA GLN A 66 -8.30 22.31 -4.41
C GLN A 66 -7.82 20.89 -4.18
N PRO A 67 -6.52 20.65 -3.88
CA PRO A 67 -6.07 19.30 -3.56
C PRO A 67 -6.98 18.79 -2.46
N GLY A 68 -7.75 17.72 -2.72
CA GLY A 68 -8.85 17.33 -1.85
C GLY A 68 -8.35 17.32 -0.41
N GLU A 69 -8.89 18.16 0.47
CA GLU A 69 -8.41 18.26 1.86
C GLU A 69 -8.51 16.90 2.57
N GLN A 70 -9.33 16.00 2.03
CA GLN A 70 -9.55 14.63 2.51
C GLN A 70 -8.80 13.56 1.70
N ARG A 71 -7.83 13.96 0.86
CA ARG A 71 -7.09 13.03 -0.01
C ARG A 71 -6.32 12.03 0.84
N ARG A 72 -6.77 10.78 0.82
CA ARG A 72 -6.26 9.70 1.65
C ARG A 72 -5.30 8.85 0.84
N ARG A 73 -4.10 8.65 1.37
CA ARG A 73 -3.05 7.88 0.69
C ARG A 73 -2.67 6.68 1.53
N THR A 74 -2.79 5.49 0.94
CA THR A 74 -2.36 4.24 1.56
C THR A 74 -1.37 3.55 0.64
N ALA A 75 -0.18 3.26 1.18
CA ALA A 75 0.90 2.61 0.44
C ALA A 75 1.15 1.21 1.00
N TYR A 76 1.50 0.30 0.10
CA TYR A 76 1.77 -1.11 0.38
C TYR A 76 3.18 -1.43 -0.11
N PHE A 77 4.07 -1.76 0.83
CA PHE A 77 5.43 -2.17 0.52
C PHE A 77 5.50 -3.69 0.60
N TYR A 78 5.57 -4.35 -0.54
CA TYR A 78 5.79 -5.79 -0.62
C TYR A 78 7.27 -6.12 -0.68
N GLU A 79 7.61 -7.37 -0.39
CA GLU A 79 8.83 -7.94 -0.93
C GLU A 79 8.89 -7.68 -2.43
N CYS A 80 10.07 -7.33 -2.93
CA CYS A 80 10.26 -7.02 -4.34
C CYS A 80 9.55 -5.75 -4.83
N ALA A 81 9.03 -4.87 -3.97
CA ALA A 81 8.39 -3.62 -4.42
C ALA A 81 9.33 -2.76 -5.29
N ASP A 82 10.63 -2.81 -5.01
CA ASP A 82 11.69 -2.13 -5.78
C ASP A 82 12.43 -3.07 -6.76
N ALA A 83 11.91 -4.28 -6.99
CA ALA A 83 12.57 -5.23 -7.89
C ALA A 83 12.44 -4.77 -9.35
N THR A 84 13.56 -4.73 -10.07
CA THR A 84 13.52 -4.48 -11.51
C THR A 84 12.95 -5.70 -12.26
N PRO A 85 12.41 -5.54 -13.48
CA PRO A 85 11.93 -6.67 -14.28
C PRO A 85 12.96 -7.78 -14.53
N GLU A 86 14.25 -7.45 -14.46
CA GLU A 86 15.36 -8.39 -14.61
C GLU A 86 15.63 -9.19 -13.32
N GLN A 87 15.26 -8.65 -12.15
CA GLN A 87 15.30 -9.38 -10.88
C GLN A 87 14.16 -10.40 -10.87
N ARG A 88 14.52 -11.69 -10.83
CA ARG A 88 13.58 -12.81 -10.61
C ARG A 88 13.08 -12.86 -9.17
N CYS A 89 12.48 -11.77 -8.72
CA CYS A 89 11.90 -11.66 -7.40
C CYS A 89 10.48 -12.24 -7.42
N ARG A 90 10.18 -13.16 -6.50
CA ARG A 90 8.87 -13.83 -6.38
C ARG A 90 8.30 -13.72 -4.96
N GLY A 91 8.82 -12.80 -4.16
CA GLY A 91 8.30 -12.56 -2.82
C GLY A 91 6.93 -11.91 -2.95
N GLU A 92 5.90 -12.55 -2.40
CA GLU A 92 4.51 -12.04 -2.43
C GLU A 92 4.11 -11.40 -1.09
N ARG A 93 5.03 -11.38 -0.10
CA ARG A 93 4.72 -10.96 1.26
C ARG A 93 4.62 -9.44 1.35
N LEU A 94 3.56 -8.97 1.99
CA LEU A 94 3.39 -7.56 2.34
C LEU A 94 4.23 -7.26 3.58
N LEU A 95 5.26 -6.43 3.45
CA LEU A 95 6.17 -6.07 4.54
C LEU A 95 5.69 -4.85 5.31
N LYS A 96 5.11 -3.85 4.63
CA LYS A 96 4.65 -2.62 5.28
C LYS A 96 3.36 -2.12 4.68
N ILE A 97 2.50 -1.55 5.53
CA ILE A 97 1.39 -0.69 5.12
C ILE A 97 1.66 0.69 5.72
N ALA A 98 1.52 1.73 4.93
CA ALA A 98 1.69 3.09 5.41
C ALA A 98 0.47 3.95 5.09
N ALA A 99 0.00 4.71 6.08
CA ALA A 99 -0.80 5.90 5.83
C ALA A 99 0.15 7.07 5.58
N VAL A 100 -0.05 7.77 4.46
CA VAL A 100 0.80 8.89 4.05
C VAL A 100 0.06 10.20 4.31
N GLN A 101 0.59 11.05 5.18
CA GLN A 101 0.00 12.36 5.46
C GLN A 101 0.23 13.32 4.28
N PRO A 102 -0.66 14.31 4.06
CA PRO A 102 -0.58 15.22 2.91
C PRO A 102 0.75 15.97 2.79
N GLU A 103 1.38 16.30 3.91
CA GLU A 103 2.64 17.03 3.99
C GLU A 103 3.89 16.18 3.73
N HIS A 104 3.76 14.85 3.64
CA HIS A 104 4.90 13.95 3.46
C HIS A 104 5.65 14.27 2.15
N ALA A 105 6.96 14.53 2.27
CA ALA A 105 7.85 14.84 1.14
C ALA A 105 7.37 16.02 0.25
N GLY A 106 6.51 16.91 0.76
CA GLY A 106 5.92 17.99 -0.02
C GLY A 106 4.74 17.58 -0.91
N GLY A 107 4.24 16.35 -0.75
CA GLY A 107 3.12 15.77 -1.50
C GLY A 107 3.53 14.47 -2.20
N VAL A 108 2.63 13.49 -2.21
CA VAL A 108 2.83 12.19 -2.85
C VAL A 108 1.81 11.98 -3.95
N GLU A 109 2.25 11.81 -5.18
CA GLU A 109 1.38 11.46 -6.31
C GLU A 109 1.64 10.05 -6.82
N LYS A 110 2.81 9.48 -6.48
CA LYS A 110 3.28 8.18 -6.92
C LYS A 110 4.01 7.47 -5.79
N PHE A 111 4.10 6.15 -5.85
CA PHE A 111 4.80 5.34 -4.87
C PHE A 111 6.27 5.74 -4.72
N SER A 112 6.92 6.12 -5.82
CA SER A 112 8.31 6.58 -5.84
C SER A 112 8.55 7.90 -5.09
N ASP A 113 7.51 8.68 -4.81
CA ASP A 113 7.65 9.95 -4.08
C ASP A 113 7.80 9.72 -2.57
N ILE A 114 7.41 8.54 -2.09
CA ILE A 114 7.39 8.18 -0.67
C ILE A 114 8.81 8.01 -0.14
N GLN A 115 9.16 8.80 0.87
CA GLN A 115 10.40 8.68 1.64
C GLN A 115 10.17 7.70 2.80
N TRP A 116 10.31 6.41 2.55
CA TRP A 116 10.01 5.34 3.51
C TRP A 116 10.80 5.40 4.83
N SER A 117 11.95 6.09 4.84
CA SER A 117 12.78 6.30 6.02
C SER A 117 12.46 7.59 6.80
N ALA A 118 11.44 8.37 6.39
CA ALA A 118 11.09 9.61 7.07
C ALA A 118 10.56 9.34 8.48
N ALA A 119 11.16 9.97 9.49
CA ALA A 119 10.82 9.79 10.91
C ALA A 119 10.21 11.05 11.52
N ASP A 120 9.52 11.85 10.71
CA ASP A 120 8.89 13.12 11.06
C ASP A 120 7.40 13.00 11.36
N GLY A 121 6.88 11.76 11.43
CA GLY A 121 5.46 11.47 11.68
C GLY A 121 4.56 11.58 10.44
N THR A 122 5.06 12.10 9.32
CA THR A 122 4.25 12.27 8.09
C THR A 122 3.96 10.96 7.37
N LEU A 123 4.67 9.89 7.73
CA LEU A 123 4.42 8.53 7.28
C LEU A 123 4.14 7.64 8.49
N GLN A 124 2.95 7.06 8.58
CA GLN A 124 2.56 6.16 9.68
C GLN A 124 2.62 4.71 9.17
N VAL A 125 3.69 4.01 9.53
CA VAL A 125 4.05 2.69 9.00
C VAL A 125 3.73 1.58 9.99
N THR A 126 2.93 0.61 9.56
CA THR A 126 2.83 -0.70 10.19
C THR A 126 3.72 -1.68 9.45
N GLU A 127 4.60 -2.39 10.17
CA GLU A 127 5.50 -3.39 9.62
C GLU A 127 5.09 -4.81 10.04
N PHE A 128 5.24 -5.75 9.11
CA PHE A 128 4.97 -7.17 9.27
C PHE A 128 6.27 -7.95 9.12
N VAL A 129 6.66 -8.65 10.20
CA VAL A 129 7.81 -9.54 10.20
C VAL A 129 7.29 -10.97 10.04
N TYR A 130 7.88 -11.70 9.10
CA TYR A 130 7.50 -13.09 8.81
C TYR A 130 8.59 -14.07 9.26
N GLY A 131 8.26 -15.36 9.29
CA GLY A 131 9.15 -16.39 9.79
C GLY A 131 8.74 -16.89 11.16
N ALA A 132 7.43 -17.04 11.40
CA ALA A 132 6.91 -17.41 12.70
C ALA A 132 7.40 -18.78 13.15
N GLU A 133 7.66 -18.90 14.45
CA GLU A 133 7.96 -20.18 15.07
C GLU A 133 6.72 -21.08 15.07
N VAL A 134 6.96 -22.34 14.71
CA VAL A 134 5.99 -23.42 14.83
C VAL A 134 6.32 -24.21 16.07
N VAL A 135 5.35 -24.37 16.96
CA VAL A 135 5.49 -24.98 18.27
C VAL A 135 4.69 -26.28 18.38
N ASP A 136 5.09 -27.14 19.31
CA ASP A 136 4.28 -28.27 19.76
C ASP A 136 3.18 -27.83 20.74
N GLN A 137 2.36 -28.78 21.20
CA GLN A 137 1.29 -28.53 22.18
C GLN A 137 1.81 -28.06 23.56
N GLY A 138 3.11 -28.24 23.84
CA GLY A 138 3.77 -27.72 25.04
C GLY A 138 4.36 -26.33 24.85
N GLY A 139 4.26 -25.73 23.65
CA GLY A 139 4.83 -24.44 23.32
C GLY A 139 6.32 -24.47 22.95
N ALA A 140 6.94 -25.66 22.84
CA ALA A 140 8.33 -25.77 22.44
C ALA A 140 8.45 -25.58 20.92
N ALA A 141 9.38 -24.74 20.47
CA ALA A 141 9.65 -24.55 19.04
C ALA A 141 10.15 -25.84 18.39
N ILE A 142 9.48 -26.25 17.30
CA ILE A 142 9.78 -27.46 16.53
C ILE A 142 10.16 -27.16 15.08
N SER A 143 9.76 -26.00 14.54
CA SER A 143 10.09 -25.54 13.19
C SER A 143 9.87 -24.02 13.08
N ALA A 144 10.12 -23.44 11.91
CA ALA A 144 9.69 -22.10 11.54
C ALA A 144 8.97 -22.12 10.19
N HIS A 145 8.08 -21.16 9.95
CA HIS A 145 7.36 -21.02 8.70
C HIS A 145 7.51 -19.61 8.11
N ASN A 146 8.23 -19.50 7.00
CA ASN A 146 8.56 -18.22 6.37
C ASN A 146 7.33 -17.47 5.83
N GLY A 147 6.20 -18.15 5.58
CA GLY A 147 4.97 -17.52 5.10
C GLY A 147 4.07 -16.97 6.20
N TRP A 148 4.36 -17.23 7.48
CA TRP A 148 3.52 -16.80 8.59
C TRP A 148 4.11 -15.60 9.31
N ILE A 149 3.24 -14.67 9.70
CA ILE A 149 3.61 -13.44 10.40
C ILE A 149 4.08 -13.84 11.80
N ALA A 150 5.34 -13.55 12.10
CA ALA A 150 5.90 -13.69 13.44
C ALA A 150 5.52 -12.49 14.31
N GLU A 151 5.61 -11.28 13.74
CA GLU A 151 5.47 -10.04 14.49
C GLU A 151 4.75 -8.96 13.68
N VAL A 152 4.03 -8.10 14.39
CA VAL A 152 3.44 -6.87 13.85
C VAL A 152 3.92 -5.69 14.69
N HIS A 153 4.44 -4.66 14.03
CA HIS A 153 4.95 -3.45 14.65
C HIS A 153 4.10 -2.26 14.20
N TYR A 154 3.37 -1.65 15.12
CA TYR A 154 2.62 -0.42 14.86
C TYR A 154 3.53 0.81 14.80
N PRO A 155 3.06 1.88 14.15
CA PRO A 155 3.82 3.12 14.09
C PRO A 155 4.01 3.72 15.48
N ASP A 156 5.20 4.22 15.73
CA ASP A 156 5.52 5.11 16.83
C ASP A 156 4.76 6.44 16.63
N PRO A 157 3.96 6.91 17.61
CA PRO A 157 3.16 8.12 17.41
C PRO A 157 3.95 9.41 17.16
N ALA A 158 5.23 9.46 17.57
CA ALA A 158 6.06 10.64 17.39
C ALA A 158 6.79 10.63 16.04
N THR A 159 7.30 9.47 15.62
CA THR A 159 8.11 9.36 14.40
C THR A 159 7.36 8.80 13.20
N GLY A 160 6.26 8.09 13.43
CA GLY A 160 5.49 7.35 12.44
C GLY A 160 6.15 6.05 11.94
N GLN A 161 7.40 5.80 12.32
CA GLN A 161 8.13 4.57 11.98
C GLN A 161 7.72 3.41 12.90
N PRO A 162 7.87 2.14 12.48
CA PRO A 162 7.49 1.01 13.32
C PRO A 162 8.23 1.03 14.67
N ILE A 163 7.51 0.78 15.77
CA ILE A 163 8.15 0.66 17.09
C ILE A 163 9.08 -0.55 17.14
N ALA A 164 10.19 -0.44 17.88
CA ALA A 164 11.20 -1.50 17.93
C ALA A 164 10.70 -2.80 18.59
N ALA A 165 9.85 -2.70 19.60
CA ALA A 165 9.23 -3.86 20.24
C ALA A 165 7.97 -4.29 19.46
N PRO A 166 7.72 -5.59 19.28
CA PRO A 166 6.54 -6.04 18.56
C PRO A 166 5.26 -5.60 19.30
N SER A 167 4.31 -5.05 18.55
CA SER A 167 2.96 -4.75 19.05
C SER A 167 2.16 -6.04 19.24
N PHE A 168 2.38 -7.01 18.35
CA PHE A 168 1.94 -8.38 18.50
C PHE A 168 3.05 -9.35 18.08
N ALA A 169 3.17 -10.45 18.80
CA ALA A 169 4.00 -11.60 18.44
C ALA A 169 3.13 -12.86 18.36
N PHE A 170 3.43 -13.73 17.40
CA PHE A 170 2.65 -14.93 17.09
C PHE A 170 3.52 -16.17 17.02
N THR A 171 3.01 -17.26 17.58
CA THR A 171 3.50 -18.62 17.29
C THR A 171 2.34 -19.48 16.82
N TYR A 172 2.66 -20.56 16.12
CA TYR A 172 1.66 -21.39 15.45
C TYR A 172 1.88 -22.86 15.76
N TYR A 173 0.82 -23.65 15.72
CA TYR A 173 0.94 -25.10 15.62
C TYR A 173 1.21 -25.52 14.17
N ALA A 174 1.62 -26.77 13.97
CA ALA A 174 1.97 -27.30 12.65
C ALA A 174 0.80 -27.32 11.65
N ASP A 175 -0.45 -27.27 12.13
CA ASP A 175 -1.66 -27.17 11.31
C ASP A 175 -2.01 -25.73 10.90
N GLY A 176 -1.23 -24.74 11.36
CA GLY A 176 -1.44 -23.32 11.09
C GLY A 176 -2.38 -22.62 12.06
N ALA A 177 -2.91 -23.30 13.07
CA ALA A 177 -3.64 -22.64 14.15
C ALA A 177 -2.69 -21.76 14.97
N VAL A 178 -3.17 -20.60 15.42
CA VAL A 178 -2.42 -19.70 16.31
C VAL A 178 -2.24 -20.39 17.66
N ALA A 179 -1.00 -20.64 18.06
CA ALA A 179 -0.65 -21.23 19.34
C ALA A 179 -0.55 -20.15 20.43
N SER A 180 0.07 -19.02 20.11
CA SER A 180 0.12 -17.84 20.98
C SER A 180 -0.08 -16.55 20.19
N ARG A 181 -0.69 -15.58 20.84
CA ARG A 181 -0.70 -14.18 20.43
C ARG A 181 -0.44 -13.33 21.67
N THR A 182 0.74 -12.73 21.73
CA THR A 182 1.16 -11.86 22.82
C THR A 182 1.09 -10.42 22.35
N ASP A 183 0.58 -9.51 23.18
CA ASP A 183 0.63 -8.07 22.91
C ASP A 183 1.75 -7.40 23.72
N ALA A 184 1.97 -6.11 23.50
CA ALA A 184 3.03 -5.36 24.19
C ALA A 184 2.90 -5.32 25.74
N LYS A 185 1.79 -5.79 26.33
CA LYS A 185 1.55 -5.85 27.78
C LYS A 185 1.72 -7.25 28.37
N GLY A 186 1.96 -8.28 27.54
CA GLY A 186 2.10 -9.67 27.97
C GLY A 186 0.77 -10.41 27.97
#